data_AF-A0A524AUU8-F1
#
_entry.id   AF-A0A524AUU8-F1
#
_cell.length_a   1.000
_cell.length_b   1.000
_cell.length_c   1.000
_cell.angle_alpha   90.00
_cell.angle_beta   90.00
_cell.angle_gamma   90.00
#
_symmetry.space_group_name_H-M   'P 1'
#
loop_
_entity.id
_entity.type
_entity.pdbx_description
1 polymer ?
#
loop_
_entity_poly.entity_id
_entity_poly.type
_entity_poly.pdbx_seq_one_letter_code
_entity_poly.pdbx_strand_id
1 'polypeptide(L)' 'MMTNRTVVLDDLKERTLEEVLWEVVRQQEVLTVRLAEREAVTIKPSPHLKPLPVLEGFVPEGWKDAIYELG' A
#
# COMPACT_ATOMS: atom_id res chain seq x y z
N MET A 1 4.66 -8.78 -11.83
CA MET A 1 3.20 -8.62 -12.01
C MET A 1 2.57 -8.96 -10.68
N MET A 2 1.73 -8.09 -10.13
CA MET A 2 1.05 -8.34 -8.86
C MET A 2 -0.09 -9.33 -9.11
N THR A 3 -0.13 -10.44 -8.39
CA THR A 3 -1.17 -11.45 -8.53
C THR A 3 -2.43 -11.01 -7.79
N ASN A 4 -3.61 -11.21 -8.39
CA ASN A 4 -4.89 -10.98 -7.72
C ASN A 4 -5.48 -12.31 -7.29
N ARG A 5 -5.73 -12.46 -5.99
CA ARG A 5 -6.42 -13.61 -5.40
C ARG A 5 -7.75 -13.15 -4.83
N THR A 6 -8.80 -13.93 -5.06
CA THR A 6 -10.13 -13.67 -4.47
C THR A 6 -10.55 -14.87 -3.64
N VAL A 7 -11.00 -14.63 -2.41
CA VAL A 7 -11.48 -15.65 -1.47
C VAL A 7 -12.80 -15.19 -0.83
N VAL A 8 -13.57 -16.12 -0.26
CA VAL A 8 -14.71 -15.77 0.59
C VAL A 8 -14.28 -15.66 2.05
N LEU A 9 -15.02 -14.93 2.87
CA LEU A 9 -14.68 -14.78 4.30
C LEU A 9 -14.56 -16.12 5.03
N ASP A 10 -15.36 -17.12 4.64
CA ASP A 10 -15.29 -18.47 5.22
C ASP A 10 -13.93 -19.15 5.04
N ASP A 11 -13.21 -18.87 3.95
CA ASP A 11 -11.88 -19.42 3.67
C ASP A 11 -10.80 -18.89 4.65
N LEU A 12 -11.11 -17.80 5.37
CA LEU A 12 -10.19 -17.13 6.28
C LEU A 12 -10.51 -17.38 7.76
N LYS A 13 -11.62 -18.04 8.10
CA LYS A 13 -12.10 -18.21 9.48
C LYS A 13 -11.15 -19.00 10.39
N GLU A 14 -10.38 -19.93 9.84
CA GLU A 14 -9.41 -20.74 10.59
C GLU A 14 -8.03 -20.08 10.68
N ARG A 15 -7.87 -18.90 10.08
CA ARG A 15 -6.61 -18.17 10.02
C ARG A 15 -6.69 -16.93 10.87
N THR A 16 -5.57 -16.58 11.48
CA THR A 16 -5.45 -15.29 12.16
C THR A 16 -5.33 -14.18 11.13
N LEU A 17 -5.80 -12.99 11.47
CA LEU A 17 -5.63 -11.81 10.63
C LEU A 17 -4.13 -11.53 10.35
N GLU A 18 -3.28 -11.74 11.36
CA GLU A 18 -1.83 -11.56 11.22
C GLU A 18 -1.22 -12.47 10.14
N GLU A 19 -1.60 -13.76 10.10
CA GLU A 19 -1.13 -14.69 9.07
C GLU A 19 -1.58 -14.26 7.67
N VAL A 20 -2.81 -13.76 7.54
CA VAL A 20 -3.34 -13.27 6.25
C VAL A 20 -2.55 -12.05 5.77
N LEU A 21 -2.30 -11.08 6.66
CA LEU A 21 -1.52 -9.88 6.33
C LEU A 21 -0.07 -10.22 5.96
N TRP A 22 0.56 -11.14 6.70
CA TRP A 22 1.91 -11.60 6.38
C TRP A 22 2.00 -12.29 5.02
N GLU A 23 1.00 -13.11 4.66
CA GLU A 23 0.95 -13.76 3.36
C GLU A 23 0.85 -12.73 2.22
N VAL A 24 -0.04 -11.75 2.36
CA VAL A 24 -0.23 -10.67 1.39
C VAL A 24 1.08 -9.91 1.14
N VAL A 25 1.84 -9.60 2.21
CA VAL A 25 3.15 -8.95 2.11
C VAL A 25 4.20 -9.86 1.48
N ARG A 26 4.30 -11.13 1.92
CA ARG A 26 5.32 -12.07 1.44
C ARG A 26 5.13 -12.46 -0.02
N GLN A 27 3.89 -12.62 -0.46
CA GLN A 27 3.57 -12.99 -1.85
C GLN A 27 3.48 -11.77 -2.77
N GLN A 28 3.52 -10.55 -2.23
CA GLN A 28 3.31 -9.31 -2.99
C GLN A 28 2.04 -9.40 -3.84
N GLU A 29 0.96 -9.91 -3.24
CA GLU A 29 -0.31 -10.18 -3.92
C GLU A 29 -1.42 -9.24 -3.45
N VAL A 30 -2.43 -9.03 -4.27
CA VAL A 30 -3.67 -8.35 -3.89
C VAL A 30 -4.69 -9.39 -3.49
N LEU A 31 -5.13 -9.36 -2.23
CA LEU A 31 -6.16 -10.24 -1.73
C LEU A 31 -7.51 -9.52 -1.69
N THR A 32 -8.49 -10.03 -2.41
CA THR A 32 -9.89 -9.58 -2.34
C THR A 32 -10.70 -10.57 -1.54
N VAL A 33 -11.28 -10.12 -0.43
CA VAL A 33 -12.17 -10.93 0.41
C VAL A 33 -13.60 -10.55 0.08
N ARG A 34 -14.38 -11.50 -0.45
CA ARG A 34 -15.81 -11.35 -0.69
C ARG A 34 -16.57 -11.62 0.62
N LEU A 35 -17.40 -10.67 0.99
CA LEU A 35 -18.33 -10.75 2.10
C LEU A 35 -19.72 -11.18 1.59
N ALA A 36 -20.68 -11.32 2.51
CA ALA A 36 -22.07 -11.50 2.13
C ALA A 36 -22.58 -10.30 1.29
N GLU A 37 -23.67 -10.50 0.56
CA GLU A 37 -24.43 -9.41 -0.07
C GLU A 37 -23.64 -8.53 -1.07
N ARG A 38 -22.68 -9.13 -1.79
CA ARG A 38 -21.88 -8.48 -2.85
C ARG A 38 -20.88 -7.44 -2.35
N GLU A 39 -20.64 -7.36 -1.05
CA GLU A 39 -19.59 -6.53 -0.48
C GLU A 39 -18.21 -7.21 -0.62
N ALA A 40 -17.15 -6.41 -0.71
CA ALA A 40 -15.79 -6.92 -0.79
C ALA A 40 -14.78 -5.96 -0.15
N VAL A 41 -13.76 -6.53 0.48
CA VAL A 41 -12.60 -5.81 1.00
C VAL A 41 -11.37 -6.20 0.19
N THR A 42 -10.55 -5.22 -0.18
CA THR A 42 -9.29 -5.49 -0.88
C THR A 42 -8.10 -5.09 -0.01
N ILE A 43 -7.19 -6.03 0.22
CA ILE A 43 -5.93 -5.84 0.94
C ILE A 43 -4.81 -5.81 -0.08
N LYS A 44 -4.04 -4.72 -0.09
CA LYS A 44 -2.89 -4.54 -0.97
C LYS A 44 -1.64 -4.28 -0.14
N PRO A 45 -0.53 -5.00 -0.37
CA PRO A 45 0.73 -4.70 0.28
C PRO A 45 1.22 -3.38 -0.30
N SER A 46 1.70 -2.51 0.58
CA SER A 46 2.33 -1.27 0.15
C SER A 46 3.63 -1.63 -0.58
N PRO A 47 3.87 -1.10 -1.79
CA PRO A 47 5.15 -1.30 -2.46
C PRO A 47 6.25 -0.66 -1.60
N HIS A 48 7.38 -1.34 -1.48
CA HIS A 48 8.59 -0.72 -0.95
C HIS A 48 9.06 0.34 -1.96
N LEU A 49 8.62 1.59 -1.76
CA LEU A 49 9.10 2.72 -2.53
C LEU A 49 10.60 2.87 -2.26
N LYS A 50 11.38 2.95 -3.34
CA LYS A 50 12.78 3.36 -3.22
C LYS A 50 12.78 4.80 -2.68
N PRO A 51 13.70 5.12 -1.75
CA PRO A 51 13.89 6.51 -1.35
C PRO A 51 14.15 7.34 -2.62
N LEU A 52 13.59 8.56 -2.63
CA LEU A 52 13.82 9.48 -3.74
C LEU A 52 15.33 9.66 -3.92
N PRO A 53 15.85 9.62 -5.15
CA PRO A 53 17.25 9.92 -5.39
C PRO A 53 17.53 11.33 -4.86
N VAL A 54 18.62 11.47 -4.10
CA VAL A 54 19.14 12.80 -3.77
C VAL A 54 19.62 13.38 -5.10
N LEU A 55 18.90 14.37 -5.61
CA LEU A 55 19.31 15.09 -6.81
C LEU A 55 20.52 15.94 -6.43
N GLU A 56 21.59 15.86 -7.22
CA GLU A 56 22.67 16.83 -7.13
C GLU A 56 22.10 18.19 -7.56
N GLY A 57 21.87 19.05 -6.58
CA GLY A 57 21.27 20.35 -6.78
C GLY A 57 21.43 21.18 -5.52
N PHE A 58 22.02 22.36 -5.67
CA PHE A 58 22.05 23.38 -4.64
C PHE A 58 20.73 24.15 -4.72
N VAL A 59 19.93 24.13 -3.64
CA VAL A 59 18.80 25.06 -3.50
C VAL A 59 19.39 26.37 -2.97
N PRO A 60 19.39 27.46 -3.76
CA PRO A 60 19.89 28.74 -3.29
C PRO A 60 19.10 29.22 -2.08
N GLU A 61 19.81 29.84 -1.14
CA GLU A 61 19.20 30.47 0.03
C GLU A 61 18.14 31.50 -0.44
N GLY A 62 16.94 31.47 0.16
CA GLY A 62 15.81 32.35 -0.20
C GLY A 62 14.80 31.80 -1.22
N TRP A 63 15.09 30.69 -1.92
CA TRP A 63 14.14 30.13 -2.91
C TRP A 63 12.89 29.49 -2.29
N LYS A 64 12.99 28.96 -1.07
CA LYS A 64 11.82 28.43 -0.35
C LYS A 64 10.93 29.55 0.19
N ASP A 65 11.53 30.66 0.60
CA ASP A 65 10.83 31.76 1.26
C ASP A 65 9.96 32.54 0.26
N ALA A 66 10.36 32.61 -1.02
CA ALA A 66 9.61 33.31 -2.07
C ALA A 66 8.25 32.66 -2.46
N ILE A 67 8.00 31.40 -2.09
CA ILE A 67 6.79 30.66 -2.49
C ILE A 67 5.76 30.57 -1.35
N TYR A 68 6.17 30.76 -0.09
CA TYR A 68 5.27 30.61 1.07
C TYR A 68 4.93 31.93 1.79
N GLU A 69 5.50 33.07 1.38
CA GLU A 69 5.16 34.42 1.89
C GLU A 69 3.93 35.05 1.16
N LEU A 70 2.93 34.23 0.84
CA LEU A 70 1.61 34.68 0.38
C LEU A 70 0.55 33.88 1.13
N GLY A 71 0.49 34.10 2.44
CA GLY A 71 -0.57 33.68 3.34
C GLY A 71 -0.93 34.82 4.27
#